data_AF-A0A850MMZ1-F1
#
_entry.id   AF-A0A850MMZ1-F1
#
_cell.length_a   1.000
_cell.length_b   1.000
_cell.length_c   1.000
_cell.angle_alpha   90.00
_cell.angle_beta   90.00
_cell.angle_gamma   90.00
#
_symmetry.space_group_name_H-M   'P 1'
#
loop_
_entity.id
_entity.type
_entity.pdbx_description
1 polymer ?
#
loop_
_entity_poly.entity_id
_entity_poly.type
_entity_poly.pdbx_seq_one_letter_code
_entity_poly.pdbx_strand_id
1 'polypeptide(L)'
;MDREEFLKLAANPNSNLKNLRFIQEEIGQRVILKDDFITPIEYIGGVDSAYIDDTAITACVILKWPDLKLIEHKNVVLKTKFPYISTFFAFREGPSILEVLSHMETMPNILMINSQGILHPTFAGCASHIGVITNQPTIGIAQDALCGEWESEPTSVGDWVPIKFQDRVVGAYFLSQRESKPIIISPGNKITLETTVKIIEQCIKGHKLPEPIRLAHKFANEEKRKLQQNL
;
A
#
# COMPACT_ATOMS: atom_id res chain seq x y z
N MET A 1 -1.34 4.86 19.31
CA MET A 1 -0.70 3.61 18.85
C MET A 1 0.59 3.87 18.10
N ASP A 2 1.66 3.23 18.56
CA ASP A 2 2.97 3.17 17.93
C ASP A 2 3.22 1.81 17.25
N ARG A 3 4.41 1.63 16.67
CA ARG A 3 4.82 0.39 15.98
C ARG A 3 4.79 -0.84 16.88
N GLU A 4 5.20 -0.72 18.14
CA GLU A 4 5.31 -1.88 19.04
C GLU A 4 3.94 -2.36 19.48
N GLU A 5 3.05 -1.43 19.85
CA GLU A 5 1.67 -1.73 20.19
C GLU A 5 0.93 -2.37 18.99
N PHE A 6 1.12 -1.85 17.78
CA PHE A 6 0.54 -2.43 16.57
C PHE A 6 0.97 -3.89 16.35
N LEU A 7 2.28 -4.19 16.46
CA LEU A 7 2.79 -5.55 16.30
C LEU A 7 2.27 -6.51 17.37
N LYS A 8 2.11 -6.06 18.62
CA LYS A 8 1.50 -6.86 19.69
C LYS A 8 0.06 -7.23 19.37
N LEU A 9 -0.74 -6.28 18.89
CA LEU A 9 -2.15 -6.51 18.52
C LEU A 9 -2.28 -7.43 17.31
N ALA A 10 -1.45 -7.22 16.28
CA ALA A 10 -1.40 -8.05 15.09
C ALA A 10 -0.96 -9.50 15.38
N ALA A 11 -0.14 -9.70 16.42
CA ALA A 11 0.29 -11.02 16.85
C ALA A 11 -0.79 -11.80 17.64
N ASN A 12 -1.90 -11.16 18.02
CA ASN A 12 -2.98 -11.78 18.78
C ASN A 12 -4.21 -12.06 17.88
N PRO A 13 -4.46 -13.33 17.50
CA PRO A 13 -5.62 -13.70 16.66
C PRO A 13 -6.97 -13.43 17.32
N ASN A 14 -7.01 -13.35 18.65
CA ASN A 14 -8.22 -13.13 19.44
C ASN A 14 -8.44 -11.66 19.80
N SER A 15 -7.71 -10.74 19.15
CA SER A 15 -7.88 -9.31 19.35
C SER A 15 -9.34 -8.91 19.14
N ASN A 16 -9.89 -8.17 20.10
CA ASN A 16 -11.27 -7.70 20.03
C ASN A 16 -11.44 -6.70 18.87
N LEU A 17 -12.21 -7.09 17.85
CA LEU A 17 -12.43 -6.27 16.65
C LEU A 17 -13.02 -4.88 16.95
N LYS A 18 -13.80 -4.72 18.04
CA LYS A 18 -14.29 -3.40 18.44
C LYS A 18 -13.16 -2.50 18.90
N ASN A 19 -12.20 -3.05 19.65
CA ASN A 19 -11.02 -2.31 20.08
C ASN A 19 -10.10 -1.97 18.89
N LEU A 20 -9.88 -2.94 17.98
CA LEU A 20 -9.10 -2.68 16.77
C LEU A 20 -9.74 -1.60 15.89
N ARG A 21 -11.07 -1.54 15.83
CA ARG A 21 -11.78 -0.50 15.09
C ARG A 21 -11.55 0.89 15.68
N PHE A 22 -11.62 1.03 17.01
CA PHE A 22 -11.28 2.29 17.69
C PHE A 22 -9.85 2.73 17.35
N ILE A 23 -8.91 1.79 17.37
CA ILE A 23 -7.52 2.05 16.98
C ILE A 23 -7.40 2.49 15.51
N GLN A 24 -8.16 1.88 14.60
CA GLN A 24 -8.18 2.32 13.20
C GLN A 24 -8.76 3.72 13.05
N GLU A 25 -9.78 4.09 13.82
CA GLU A 25 -10.33 5.45 13.83
C GLU A 25 -9.29 6.46 14.30
N GLU A 26 -8.53 6.14 15.36
CA GLU A 26 -7.39 6.95 15.83
C GLU A 26 -6.29 7.09 14.76
N ILE A 27 -5.96 6.01 14.05
CA ILE A 27 -5.01 6.06 12.92
C ILE A 27 -5.55 6.94 11.80
N GLY A 28 -6.82 6.79 11.42
CA GLY A 28 -7.46 7.57 10.37
C GLY A 28 -7.46 9.08 10.67
N GLN A 29 -7.65 9.47 11.94
CA GLN A 29 -7.55 10.86 12.38
C GLN A 29 -6.14 11.45 12.28
N ARG A 30 -5.11 10.60 12.32
CA ARG A 30 -3.69 11.01 12.25
C ARG A 30 -3.16 11.06 10.82
N VAL A 31 -3.92 10.60 9.84
CA VAL A 31 -3.51 10.67 8.43
C VAL A 31 -3.40 12.13 7.99
N ILE A 32 -2.29 12.47 7.35
CA ILE A 32 -2.04 13.80 6.80
C ILE A 32 -2.30 13.77 5.29
N LEU A 33 -3.33 14.47 4.82
CA LEU A 33 -3.67 14.59 3.39
C LEU A 33 -3.11 15.88 2.78
N LYS A 34 -1.82 16.09 3.00
CA LYS A 34 -1.02 17.20 2.46
C LYS A 34 0.34 16.65 2.08
N ASP A 35 0.91 17.20 1.02
CA ASP A 35 2.25 16.81 0.58
C ASP A 35 3.27 17.25 1.66
N ASP A 36 3.84 16.27 2.36
CA ASP A 36 4.83 16.45 3.41
C ASP A 36 5.92 15.38 3.25
N PHE A 37 6.72 15.53 2.19
CA PHE A 37 7.80 14.61 1.84
C PHE A 37 9.03 15.36 1.37
N ILE A 38 10.19 14.72 1.51
CA ILE A 38 11.48 15.30 1.13
C ILE A 38 11.50 15.58 -0.37
N THR A 39 11.95 16.78 -0.73
CA THR A 39 12.16 17.20 -2.12
C THR A 39 13.62 17.64 -2.32
N PRO A 40 14.22 17.39 -3.50
CA PRO A 40 13.66 16.63 -4.63
C PRO A 40 13.47 15.14 -4.29
N ILE A 41 12.54 14.46 -4.97
CA ILE A 41 12.35 13.01 -4.83
C ILE A 41 13.58 12.33 -5.46
N GLU A 42 14.26 11.51 -4.66
CA GLU A 42 15.42 10.71 -5.08
C GLU A 42 15.06 9.23 -5.23
N TYR A 43 14.20 8.72 -4.34
CA TYR A 43 13.82 7.31 -4.28
C TYR A 43 12.32 7.14 -4.08
N ILE A 44 11.75 6.16 -4.77
CA ILE A 44 10.39 5.68 -4.53
C ILE A 44 10.40 4.19 -4.21
N GLY A 45 9.48 3.77 -3.35
CA GLY A 45 9.39 2.39 -2.89
C GLY A 45 8.11 1.69 -3.34
N GLY A 46 8.15 0.36 -3.39
CA GLY A 46 6.98 -0.48 -3.64
C GLY A 46 6.98 -1.70 -2.73
N VAL A 47 5.83 -2.05 -2.15
CA VAL A 47 5.65 -3.24 -1.32
C VAL A 47 4.45 -4.05 -1.80
N ASP A 48 4.66 -5.35 -1.92
CA ASP A 48 3.60 -6.31 -2.21
C ASP A 48 3.88 -7.63 -1.47
N SER A 49 2.82 -8.38 -1.19
CA SER A 49 2.91 -9.69 -0.52
C SER A 49 2.23 -10.78 -1.34
N ALA A 50 2.93 -11.89 -1.51
CA ALA A 50 2.34 -13.15 -1.95
C ALA A 50 2.08 -14.05 -0.73
N TYR A 51 1.18 -15.03 -0.89
CA TYR A 51 0.82 -15.92 0.22
C TYR A 51 0.97 -17.40 -0.15
N ILE A 52 1.47 -18.20 0.80
CA ILE A 52 1.33 -19.67 0.85
C ILE A 52 0.62 -19.96 2.17
N ASP A 53 -0.64 -20.38 2.10
CA ASP A 53 -1.53 -20.50 3.27
C ASP A 53 -1.51 -19.21 4.11
N ASP A 54 -1.16 -19.32 5.39
CA ASP A 54 -1.01 -18.17 6.30
C ASP A 54 0.43 -17.61 6.35
N THR A 55 1.30 -17.96 5.40
CA THR A 55 2.65 -17.39 5.30
C THR A 55 2.68 -16.28 4.25
N ALA A 56 2.99 -15.07 4.70
CA ALA A 56 3.24 -13.92 3.82
C ALA A 56 4.68 -13.93 3.33
N ILE A 57 4.86 -13.77 2.03
CA ILE A 57 6.13 -13.51 1.36
C ILE A 57 6.08 -12.07 0.86
N THR A 58 6.67 -11.16 1.62
CA THR A 58 6.57 -9.72 1.36
C THR A 58 7.88 -9.21 0.77
N ALA A 59 7.77 -8.53 -0.36
CA ALA A 59 8.90 -7.92 -1.06
C ALA A 59 8.80 -6.40 -0.97
N CYS A 60 9.92 -5.74 -0.68
CA CYS A 60 10.06 -4.29 -0.81
C CYS A 60 11.10 -3.99 -1.88
N VAL A 61 10.80 -3.02 -2.75
CA VAL A 61 11.72 -2.54 -3.78
C VAL A 61 11.93 -1.04 -3.62
N ILE A 62 13.14 -0.57 -3.91
CA ILE A 62 13.50 0.84 -3.99
C ILE A 62 13.98 1.13 -5.39
N LEU A 63 13.35 2.11 -6.03
CA LEU A 63 13.71 2.58 -7.36
C LEU A 63 14.23 4.02 -7.27
N LYS A 64 15.23 4.33 -8.11
CA LYS A 64 15.70 5.70 -8.29
C LYS A 64 14.68 6.51 -9.08
N TRP A 65 14.44 7.74 -8.68
CA TRP A 65 13.56 8.67 -9.36
C TRP A 65 14.34 9.61 -10.29
N PRO A 66 13.81 9.98 -11.48
CA PRO A 66 12.58 9.52 -12.13
C PRO A 66 12.79 8.34 -13.10
N ASP A 67 14.01 7.80 -13.22
CA ASP A 67 14.34 6.77 -14.21
C ASP A 67 13.84 5.36 -13.86
N LEU A 68 13.39 5.17 -12.62
CA LEU A 68 12.81 3.95 -12.07
C LEU A 68 13.77 2.75 -12.10
N LYS A 69 15.08 3.02 -12.05
CA LYS A 69 16.07 1.95 -11.94
C LYS A 69 16.02 1.33 -10.56
N LEU A 70 15.96 0.00 -10.52
CA LEU A 70 16.04 -0.76 -9.27
C LEU A 70 17.39 -0.51 -8.57
N ILE A 71 17.33 -0.04 -7.33
CA ILE A 71 18.49 0.20 -6.47
C ILE A 71 18.62 -0.91 -5.44
N GLU A 72 17.49 -1.30 -4.84
CA GLU A 72 17.47 -2.26 -3.75
C GLU A 72 16.18 -3.08 -3.81
N HIS A 73 16.26 -4.36 -3.44
CA HIS A 73 15.08 -5.12 -3.04
C HIS A 73 15.43 -6.09 -1.91
N LYS A 74 14.48 -6.34 -1.02
CA LYS A 74 14.57 -7.36 0.02
C LYS A 74 13.23 -8.12 0.09
N ASN A 75 13.30 -9.37 0.51
CA ASN A 75 12.14 -10.22 0.77
C ASN A 75 12.16 -10.67 2.23
N VAL A 76 10.99 -10.84 2.83
CA VAL A 76 10.82 -11.50 4.12
C VAL A 76 9.71 -12.54 4.03
N VAL A 77 9.84 -13.59 4.84
CA VAL A 77 8.85 -14.66 4.96
C VAL A 77 8.34 -14.66 6.39
N LEU A 78 7.06 -14.37 6.58
CA LEU A 78 6.48 -14.24 7.91
C LEU A 78 5.15 -14.99 8.00
N LYS A 79 5.01 -15.86 9.00
CA LYS A 79 3.74 -16.50 9.31
C LYS A 79 2.79 -15.47 9.93
N THR A 80 1.68 -15.22 9.24
CA THR A 80 0.60 -14.36 9.74
C THR A 80 -0.14 -15.04 10.89
N LYS A 81 -0.48 -14.24 11.90
CA LYS A 81 -1.28 -14.68 13.05
C LYS A 81 -2.70 -14.13 13.00
N PHE A 82 -2.92 -13.05 12.25
CA PHE A 82 -4.23 -12.40 12.14
C PHE A 82 -5.02 -12.97 10.95
N PRO A 83 -6.32 -13.30 11.12
CA PRO A 83 -7.14 -13.86 10.04
C PRO A 83 -7.36 -12.84 8.92
N TYR A 84 -7.72 -13.31 7.73
CA TYR A 84 -8.08 -12.42 6.63
C TYR A 84 -9.46 -11.79 6.89
N ILE A 85 -9.45 -10.49 7.20
CA ILE A 85 -10.66 -9.67 7.31
C ILE A 85 -10.38 -8.37 6.56
N SER A 86 -11.12 -8.11 5.48
CA SER A 86 -10.81 -7.02 4.54
C SER A 86 -10.63 -5.66 5.19
N THR A 87 -11.47 -5.30 6.17
CA THR A 87 -11.37 -4.02 6.89
C THR A 87 -10.34 -4.02 8.02
N PHE A 88 -9.67 -5.13 8.30
CA PHE A 88 -8.58 -5.23 9.30
C PHE A 88 -7.30 -5.77 8.67
N PHE A 89 -7.20 -5.70 7.33
CA PHE A 89 -6.11 -6.31 6.56
C PHE A 89 -4.73 -5.79 6.98
N ALA A 90 -4.66 -4.55 7.44
CA ALA A 90 -3.44 -3.98 8.02
C ALA A 90 -2.85 -4.85 9.14
N PHE A 91 -3.66 -5.43 10.02
CA PHE A 91 -3.17 -6.29 11.11
C PHE A 91 -2.65 -7.66 10.61
N ARG A 92 -3.05 -8.09 9.40
CA ARG A 92 -2.55 -9.31 8.78
C ARG A 92 -1.24 -9.07 8.01
N GLU A 93 -1.19 -8.02 7.20
CA GLU A 93 -0.07 -7.76 6.28
C GLU A 93 0.96 -6.77 6.83
N GLY A 94 0.51 -5.80 7.62
CA GLY A 94 1.38 -4.75 8.15
C GLY A 94 2.62 -5.25 8.91
N PRO A 95 2.56 -6.34 9.70
CA PRO A 95 3.75 -6.88 10.34
C PRO A 95 4.87 -7.27 9.36
N SER A 96 4.55 -7.94 8.24
CA SER A 96 5.57 -8.34 7.26
C SER A 96 6.08 -7.15 6.45
N ILE A 97 5.23 -6.14 6.21
CA ILE A 97 5.64 -4.86 5.60
C ILE A 97 6.65 -4.15 6.51
N LEU A 98 6.37 -4.04 7.80
CA LEU A 98 7.29 -3.39 8.75
C LEU A 98 8.61 -4.15 8.89
N GLU A 99 8.56 -5.49 8.83
CA GLU A 99 9.72 -6.36 8.89
C GLU A 99 10.63 -6.16 7.67
N VAL A 100 10.08 -6.16 6.45
CA VAL A 100 10.89 -5.93 5.24
C VAL A 100 11.47 -4.52 5.24
N LEU A 101 10.71 -3.52 5.69
CA LEU A 101 11.19 -2.14 5.78
C LEU A 101 12.35 -1.98 6.76
N SER A 102 12.41 -2.75 7.86
CA SER A 102 13.57 -2.72 8.77
C SER A 102 14.84 -3.35 8.19
N HIS A 103 14.74 -4.12 7.10
CA HIS A 103 15.89 -4.70 6.41
C HIS A 103 16.39 -3.85 5.23
N MET A 104 15.70 -2.75 4.91
CA MET A 104 16.11 -1.86 3.83
C MET A 104 17.25 -0.94 4.30
N GLU A 105 18.24 -0.77 3.43
CA GLU A 105 19.34 0.18 3.64
C GLU A 105 18.94 1.58 3.16
N THR A 106 18.12 1.65 2.11
CA THR A 106 17.62 2.90 1.53
C THR A 106 16.16 3.14 1.89
N MET A 107 15.87 4.32 2.43
CA MET A 107 14.50 4.75 2.71
C MET A 107 13.93 5.55 1.53
N PRO A 108 12.76 5.18 0.99
CA PRO A 108 12.16 5.92 -0.10
C PRO A 108 11.56 7.24 0.39
N ASN A 109 11.52 8.25 -0.46
CA ASN A 109 10.77 9.47 -0.15
C ASN A 109 9.27 9.19 -0.11
N ILE A 110 8.79 8.26 -0.96
CA ILE A 110 7.38 7.89 -1.08
C ILE A 110 7.27 6.38 -1.27
N LEU A 111 6.45 5.72 -0.45
CA LEU A 111 6.27 4.27 -0.46
C LEU A 111 4.89 3.89 -1.01
N MET A 112 4.86 3.11 -2.08
CA MET A 112 3.64 2.51 -2.62
C MET A 112 3.41 1.16 -1.97
N ILE A 113 2.17 0.89 -1.55
CA ILE A 113 1.79 -0.39 -0.92
C ILE A 113 0.61 -0.96 -1.70
N ASN A 114 0.67 -2.24 -2.06
CA ASN A 114 -0.42 -2.96 -2.74
C ASN A 114 -1.60 -3.28 -1.81
N SER A 115 -2.17 -2.24 -1.20
CA SER A 115 -3.36 -2.26 -0.35
C SER A 115 -4.00 -0.86 -0.38
N GLN A 116 -5.18 -0.72 0.22
CA GLN A 116 -5.83 0.58 0.39
C GLN A 116 -5.04 1.55 1.29
N GLY A 117 -5.13 2.84 0.97
CA GLY A 117 -4.86 3.96 1.86
C GLY A 117 -6.14 4.43 2.56
N ILE A 118 -6.50 5.70 2.40
CA ILE A 118 -7.70 6.28 3.05
C ILE A 118 -9.02 5.78 2.46
N LEU A 119 -9.00 5.04 1.34
CA LEU A 119 -10.17 4.34 0.79
C LEU A 119 -10.54 3.14 1.66
N HIS A 120 -11.00 3.44 2.88
CA HIS A 120 -11.29 2.49 3.95
C HIS A 120 -12.42 3.06 4.83
N PRO A 121 -13.32 2.24 5.42
CA PRO A 121 -14.42 2.73 6.25
C PRO A 121 -14.03 3.62 7.44
N THR A 122 -12.78 3.53 7.89
CA THR A 122 -12.19 4.33 8.97
C THR A 122 -11.00 5.19 8.50
N PHE A 123 -10.82 5.33 7.18
CA PHE A 123 -9.68 6.03 6.55
C PHE A 123 -8.29 5.47 6.92
N ALA A 124 -8.24 4.23 7.43
CA ALA A 124 -7.04 3.57 7.92
C ALA A 124 -6.78 2.22 7.22
N GLY A 125 -6.78 2.22 5.89
CA GLY A 125 -6.28 1.08 5.11
C GLY A 125 -4.80 0.83 5.39
N CYS A 126 -4.26 -0.33 4.98
CA CYS A 126 -2.88 -0.71 5.33
C CYS A 126 -1.85 0.35 4.93
N ALA A 127 -1.98 0.98 3.76
CA ALA A 127 -1.03 2.01 3.33
C ALA A 127 -1.06 3.25 4.25
N SER A 128 -2.26 3.68 4.68
CA SER A 128 -2.43 4.77 5.66
C SER A 128 -1.89 4.38 7.02
N HIS A 129 -2.21 3.16 7.46
CA HIS A 129 -1.78 2.64 8.76
C HIS A 129 -0.25 2.61 8.85
N ILE A 130 0.40 1.98 7.86
CA ILE A 130 1.86 1.93 7.76
C ILE A 130 2.44 3.33 7.71
N GLY A 131 1.92 4.20 6.84
CA GLY A 131 2.40 5.58 6.71
C GLY A 131 2.34 6.38 8.01
N VAL A 132 1.27 6.24 8.80
CA VAL A 132 1.13 6.91 10.10
C VAL A 132 2.12 6.38 11.13
N ILE A 133 2.29 5.06 11.25
CA ILE A 133 3.16 4.48 12.28
C ILE A 133 4.65 4.58 11.92
N THR A 134 5.00 4.68 10.64
CA THR A 134 6.38 4.92 10.17
C THR A 134 6.68 6.40 9.92
N ASN A 135 5.67 7.27 10.03
CA ASN A 135 5.75 8.69 9.69
C ASN A 135 6.23 8.92 8.23
N GLN A 136 5.86 8.02 7.32
CA GLN A 136 6.26 8.07 5.91
C GLN A 136 5.12 8.53 4.99
N PRO A 137 5.47 9.15 3.85
CA PRO A 137 4.57 9.36 2.74
C PRO A 137 4.22 8.04 2.07
N THR A 138 2.94 7.70 2.02
CA THR A 138 2.48 6.42 1.47
C THR A 138 1.34 6.59 0.47
N ILE A 139 1.30 5.71 -0.52
CA ILE A 139 0.22 5.59 -1.51
C ILE A 139 -0.31 4.16 -1.44
N GLY A 140 -1.63 4.00 -1.36
CA GLY A 140 -2.30 2.73 -1.51
C GLY A 140 -2.70 2.46 -2.95
N ILE A 141 -2.42 1.25 -3.44
CA ILE A 141 -2.84 0.75 -4.76
C ILE A 141 -3.60 -0.56 -4.56
N ALA A 142 -4.81 -0.65 -5.12
CA ALA A 142 -5.67 -1.81 -4.95
C ALA A 142 -6.44 -2.18 -6.23
N GLN A 143 -7.04 -3.37 -6.23
CA GLN A 143 -7.86 -3.85 -7.35
C GLN A 143 -9.35 -3.50 -7.18
N ASP A 144 -9.87 -3.56 -5.94
CA ASP A 144 -11.29 -3.38 -5.62
C ASP A 144 -11.47 -2.35 -4.52
N ALA A 145 -12.53 -1.54 -4.57
CA ALA A 145 -12.81 -0.53 -3.55
C ALA A 145 -13.39 -1.19 -2.28
N LEU A 146 -12.92 -0.80 -1.10
CA LEU A 146 -13.54 -1.23 0.16
C LEU A 146 -14.79 -0.44 0.53
N CYS A 147 -14.88 0.80 0.05
CA CYS A 147 -16.00 1.69 0.29
C CYS A 147 -16.03 2.80 -0.76
N GLY A 148 -17.07 3.62 -0.71
CA GLY A 148 -17.24 4.79 -1.56
C GLY A 148 -17.96 4.51 -2.86
N GLU A 149 -18.31 5.61 -3.52
CA GLU A 149 -19.11 5.66 -4.74
C GLU A 149 -18.38 6.51 -5.78
N TRP A 150 -18.62 6.22 -7.06
CA TRP A 150 -18.04 6.94 -8.19
C TRP A 150 -19.10 7.10 -9.28
N GLU A 151 -18.99 8.18 -10.03
CA GLU A 151 -20.03 8.58 -10.99
C GLU A 151 -19.85 7.95 -12.38
N SER A 152 -18.63 7.53 -12.73
CA SER A 152 -18.29 6.95 -14.03
C SER A 152 -16.96 6.18 -14.01
N GLU A 153 -16.64 5.46 -15.10
CA GLU A 153 -15.32 4.86 -15.29
C GLU A 153 -14.41 5.76 -16.14
N PRO A 154 -13.10 5.83 -15.85
CA PRO A 154 -12.14 6.53 -16.70
C PRO A 154 -12.06 5.89 -18.10
N THR A 155 -11.94 6.71 -19.15
CA THR A 155 -12.10 6.26 -20.55
C THR A 155 -10.81 6.26 -21.36
N SER A 156 -9.84 7.11 -20.99
CA SER A 156 -8.54 7.21 -21.64
C SER A 156 -7.40 6.84 -20.69
N VAL A 157 -6.30 6.33 -21.23
CA VAL A 157 -5.11 6.06 -20.41
C VAL A 157 -4.61 7.37 -19.78
N GLY A 158 -4.38 7.37 -18.47
CA GLY A 158 -4.06 8.55 -17.67
C GLY A 158 -5.28 9.23 -17.05
N ASP A 159 -6.50 8.95 -17.53
CA ASP A 159 -7.72 9.47 -16.91
C ASP A 159 -7.93 8.83 -15.54
N TRP A 160 -8.58 9.60 -14.67
CA TRP A 160 -9.04 9.12 -13.39
C TRP A 160 -10.39 9.70 -13.00
N VAL A 161 -11.15 8.94 -12.21
CA VAL A 161 -12.43 9.35 -11.65
C VAL A 161 -12.36 9.29 -10.14
N PRO A 162 -12.73 10.37 -9.42
CA PRO A 162 -12.70 10.40 -7.96
C PRO A 162 -13.69 9.40 -7.37
N ILE A 163 -13.27 8.75 -6.27
CA ILE A 163 -14.13 7.94 -5.42
C ILE A 163 -14.49 8.77 -4.19
N LYS A 164 -15.78 8.92 -3.90
CA LYS A 164 -16.31 9.69 -2.77
C LYS A 164 -16.82 8.75 -1.68
N PHE A 165 -16.49 9.03 -0.42
CA PHE A 165 -17.01 8.33 0.75
C PHE A 165 -17.22 9.34 1.88
N GLN A 166 -18.42 9.36 2.47
CA GLN A 166 -18.79 10.34 3.52
C GLN A 166 -18.47 11.80 3.12
N ASP A 167 -18.91 12.19 1.92
CA ASP A 167 -18.70 13.53 1.34
C ASP A 167 -17.24 13.95 1.14
N ARG A 168 -16.30 12.98 1.16
CA ARG A 168 -14.87 13.21 0.95
C ARG A 168 -14.38 12.43 -0.25
N VAL A 169 -13.48 13.02 -1.03
CA VAL A 169 -12.73 12.29 -2.05
C VAL A 169 -11.65 11.48 -1.33
N VAL A 170 -11.69 10.16 -1.48
CA VAL A 170 -10.86 9.19 -0.74
C VAL A 170 -9.92 8.38 -1.62
N GLY A 171 -9.98 8.60 -2.93
CA GLY A 171 -9.15 7.91 -3.90
C GLY A 171 -9.67 8.16 -5.31
N ALA A 172 -9.16 7.40 -6.25
CA ALA A 172 -9.58 7.45 -7.64
C ALA A 172 -9.45 6.08 -8.31
N TYR A 173 -10.34 5.81 -9.27
CA TYR A 173 -10.05 4.84 -10.31
C TYR A 173 -9.14 5.51 -11.33
N PHE A 174 -7.99 4.90 -11.63
CA PHE A 174 -6.99 5.40 -12.56
C PHE A 174 -6.79 4.38 -13.69
N LEU A 175 -7.00 4.80 -14.94
CA LEU A 175 -6.81 3.93 -16.10
C LEU A 175 -5.35 3.98 -16.55
N SER A 176 -4.54 3.04 -16.06
CA SER A 176 -3.10 2.97 -16.36
C SER A 176 -2.75 2.30 -17.69
N GLN A 177 -3.65 1.47 -18.23
CA GLN A 177 -3.40 0.71 -19.46
C GLN A 177 -4.70 0.56 -20.26
N ARG A 178 -4.61 0.73 -21.58
CA ARG A 178 -5.74 0.56 -22.50
C ARG A 178 -6.33 -0.85 -22.36
N GLU A 179 -7.66 -0.95 -22.44
CA GLU A 179 -8.41 -2.22 -22.38
C GLU A 179 -8.18 -3.04 -21.10
N SER A 180 -7.62 -2.43 -20.06
CA SER A 180 -7.44 -3.04 -18.75
C SER A 180 -8.42 -2.43 -17.75
N LYS A 181 -8.85 -3.23 -16.77
CA LYS A 181 -9.58 -2.68 -15.62
C LYS A 181 -8.72 -1.59 -14.95
N PRO A 182 -9.27 -0.41 -14.63
CA PRO A 182 -8.56 0.61 -13.86
C PRO A 182 -7.97 0.05 -12.56
N ILE A 183 -6.91 0.66 -12.07
CA ILE A 183 -6.42 0.45 -10.71
C ILE A 183 -7.07 1.46 -9.79
N ILE A 184 -7.19 1.12 -8.51
CA ILE A 184 -7.60 2.07 -7.49
C ILE A 184 -6.35 2.63 -6.85
N ILE A 185 -6.29 3.95 -6.76
CA ILE A 185 -5.22 4.67 -6.06
C ILE A 185 -5.84 5.52 -4.95
N SER A 186 -5.22 5.51 -3.78
CA SER A 186 -5.66 6.32 -2.65
C SER A 186 -4.46 6.87 -1.88
N PRO A 187 -4.51 8.13 -1.41
CA PRO A 187 -3.52 8.63 -0.47
C PRO A 187 -3.43 7.73 0.74
N GLY A 188 -2.21 7.39 1.15
CA GLY A 188 -1.96 6.69 2.41
C GLY A 188 -1.76 7.69 3.54
N ASN A 189 -0.64 8.42 3.51
CA ASN A 189 -0.25 9.44 4.48
C ASN A 189 0.70 10.43 3.82
N LYS A 190 0.73 11.68 4.31
CA LYS A 190 1.62 12.78 3.88
C LYS A 190 1.67 13.02 2.37
N ILE A 191 0.55 12.80 1.70
CA ILE A 191 0.40 13.01 0.27
C ILE A 191 -1.03 13.38 -0.07
N THR A 192 -1.20 14.27 -1.04
CA THR A 192 -2.49 14.63 -1.63
C THR A 192 -2.91 13.62 -2.70
N LEU A 193 -4.20 13.60 -3.08
CA LEU A 193 -4.64 12.76 -4.18
C LEU A 193 -4.07 13.24 -5.52
N GLU A 194 -3.98 14.56 -5.70
CA GLU A 194 -3.43 15.18 -6.90
C GLU A 194 -1.97 14.77 -7.13
N THR A 195 -1.16 14.78 -6.08
CA THR A 195 0.24 14.32 -6.14
C THR A 195 0.31 12.80 -6.28
N THR A 196 -0.58 12.06 -5.62
CA THR A 196 -0.71 10.60 -5.81
C THR A 196 -0.89 10.25 -7.29
N VAL A 197 -1.85 10.87 -7.98
CA VAL A 197 -2.09 10.65 -9.42
C VAL A 197 -0.84 10.94 -10.25
N LYS A 198 -0.21 12.10 -10.05
CA LYS A 198 0.99 12.52 -10.81
C LYS A 198 2.17 11.55 -10.65
N ILE A 199 2.36 11.03 -9.44
CA ILE A 199 3.44 10.07 -9.18
C ILE A 199 3.12 8.73 -9.83
N ILE A 200 1.88 8.25 -9.70
CA ILE A 200 1.45 6.99 -10.30
C ILE A 200 1.62 7.04 -11.82
N GLU A 201 1.18 8.11 -12.47
CA GLU A 201 1.32 8.32 -13.91
C GLU A 201 2.78 8.20 -14.38
N GLN A 202 3.71 8.85 -13.68
CA GLN A 202 5.15 8.77 -14.01
C GLN A 202 5.75 7.37 -13.74
N CYS A 203 5.13 6.59 -12.86
CA CYS A 203 5.54 5.21 -12.55
C CYS A 203 5.00 4.16 -13.53
N ILE A 204 4.07 4.51 -14.43
CA ILE A 204 3.55 3.57 -15.44
C ILE A 204 4.56 3.44 -16.59
N LYS A 205 5.03 2.22 -16.89
CA LYS A 205 5.98 1.93 -17.98
C LYS A 205 5.47 0.84 -18.94
N GLY A 206 4.27 1.06 -19.52
CA GLY A 206 3.71 0.20 -20.55
C GLY A 206 2.96 -1.04 -20.03
N HIS A 207 2.60 -1.06 -18.74
CA HIS A 207 1.82 -2.13 -18.11
C HIS A 207 0.91 -1.54 -17.02
N LYS A 208 -0.03 -2.35 -16.52
CA LYS A 208 -1.11 -1.89 -15.63
C LYS A 208 -0.65 -1.34 -14.27
N LEU A 209 0.34 -1.94 -13.63
CA LEU A 209 0.75 -1.54 -12.27
C LEU A 209 1.86 -0.48 -12.35
N PRO A 210 2.04 0.42 -11.38
CA PRO A 210 3.24 1.25 -11.34
C PRO A 210 4.48 0.38 -11.09
N GLU A 211 5.62 0.77 -11.66
CA GLU A 211 6.88 0.00 -11.61
C GLU A 211 7.26 -0.51 -10.20
N PRO A 212 7.17 0.29 -9.12
CA PRO A 212 7.47 -0.20 -7.78
C PRO A 212 6.60 -1.38 -7.36
N ILE A 213 5.28 -1.30 -7.58
CA ILE A 213 4.36 -2.40 -7.25
C ILE A 213 4.56 -3.59 -8.17
N ARG A 214 4.76 -3.38 -9.48
CA ARG A 214 5.01 -4.49 -10.42
C ARG A 214 6.26 -5.27 -10.01
N LEU A 215 7.34 -4.59 -9.64
CA LEU A 215 8.58 -5.23 -9.23
C LEU A 215 8.46 -5.92 -7.88
N ALA A 216 7.81 -5.29 -6.89
CA ALA A 216 7.52 -5.94 -5.61
C ALA A 216 6.68 -7.22 -5.81
N HIS A 217 5.62 -7.15 -6.62
CA HIS A 217 4.81 -8.31 -6.99
C HIS A 217 5.64 -9.43 -7.62
N LYS A 218 6.51 -9.07 -8.56
CA LYS A 218 7.42 -10.02 -9.22
C LYS A 218 8.31 -10.72 -8.19
N PHE A 219 9.02 -9.97 -7.35
CA PHE A 219 9.97 -10.54 -6.39
C PHE A 219 9.29 -11.37 -5.30
N ALA A 220 8.13 -10.95 -4.81
CA ALA A 220 7.34 -11.74 -3.87
C ALA A 220 6.91 -13.09 -4.47
N ASN A 221 6.47 -13.09 -5.74
CA ASN A 221 6.07 -14.32 -6.43
C ASN A 221 7.25 -15.23 -6.82
N GLU A 222 8.39 -14.66 -7.18
CA GLU A 222 9.62 -15.43 -7.40
C GLU A 222 10.06 -16.15 -6.14
N GLU A 223 10.05 -15.45 -4.99
CA GLU A 223 10.42 -16.04 -3.70
C GLU A 223 9.41 -17.11 -3.24
N LYS A 224 8.12 -16.85 -3.42
CA LYS A 224 7.06 -17.85 -3.22
C LYS A 224 7.32 -19.14 -4.01
N ARG A 225 7.67 -19.03 -5.30
CA ARG A 225 7.94 -20.20 -6.15
C ARG A 225 9.15 -21.01 -5.67
N LYS A 226 10.23 -20.34 -5.23
CA LYS A 226 11.40 -21.04 -4.66
C LYS A 226 11.03 -21.82 -3.41
N LEU A 227 10.25 -21.23 -2.50
CA LEU A 227 9.80 -21.92 -1.29
C LEU A 227 8.94 -23.15 -1.61
N GLN A 228 8.04 -23.06 -2.59
CA GLN A 228 7.21 -24.18 -3.01
C GLN A 228 7.99 -25.32 -3.69
N GLN A 229 9.14 -25.04 -4.29
CA GLN A 229 10.02 -26.05 -4.90
C GLN A 229 10.90 -26.77 -3.87
N ASN A 230 11.08 -26.18 -2.69
CA ASN A 230 11.89 -26.72 -1.59
C ASN A 230 11.06 -27.47 -0.52
N LEU A 231 9.75 -27.59 -0.73
CA LEU A 231 8.80 -28.36 0.08
C LEU A 231 8.53 -29.72 -0.57
#